data_AF-A0A8T7CGZ5-F1
#
_entry.id   AF-A0A8T7CGZ5-F1
#
_cell.length_a   1.000
_cell.length_b   1.000
_cell.length_c   1.000
_cell.angle_alpha   90.00
_cell.angle_beta   90.00
_cell.angle_gamma   90.00
#
_symmetry.space_group_name_H-M   'P 1'
#
loop_
_entity.id
_entity.type
_entity.pdbx_description
1 polymer ?
#
loop_
_entity_poly.entity_id
_entity_poly.type
_entity_poly.pdbx_seq_one_letter_code
_entity_poly.pdbx_strand_id
1 'polypeptide(L)'
;MPFETLVVRLLTDALSSIVNAARITSRRRRAATAISKAIRELFAQKPDFHVAEALVVEARQLLTKPTADLLRAEQMLTDVRLAEEKRQQRKVSQKKSARKKVRKKTTRKASRPGGAKKSPSASKKTRKKSSVRTKR
;
A
#
# COMPACT_ATOMS: atom_id res chain seq x y z
N MET A 1 -7.97 2.44 -70.02
CA MET A 1 -8.70 2.99 -68.85
C MET A 1 -7.85 2.99 -67.55
N PRO A 2 -6.78 3.80 -67.40
CA PRO A 2 -5.98 3.83 -66.16
C PRO A 2 -6.23 5.05 -65.25
N PHE A 3 -6.87 6.11 -65.74
CA PHE A 3 -7.04 7.35 -64.98
C PHE A 3 -8.17 7.27 -63.95
N GLU A 4 -9.29 6.65 -64.31
CA GLU A 4 -10.43 6.46 -63.40
C GLU A 4 -10.05 5.62 -62.17
N THR A 5 -9.23 4.58 -62.35
CA THR A 5 -8.77 3.73 -61.24
C THR A 5 -7.79 4.44 -60.31
N LEU A 6 -6.99 5.38 -60.82
CA LEU A 6 -6.10 6.22 -60.00
C LEU A 6 -6.90 7.22 -59.14
N VAL A 7 -7.91 7.88 -59.71
CA VAL A 7 -8.76 8.82 -58.98
C VAL A 7 -9.58 8.10 -57.90
N VAL A 8 -10.13 6.92 -58.22
CA VAL A 8 -10.86 6.09 -57.24
C VAL A 8 -9.94 5.65 -56.10
N ARG A 9 -8.69 5.22 -56.38
CA ARG A 9 -7.70 4.86 -55.35
C ARG A 9 -7.35 6.03 -54.43
N LEU A 10 -7.10 7.21 -55.01
CA LEU A 10 -6.82 8.44 -54.24
C LEU A 10 -7.99 8.81 -53.31
N LEU A 11 -9.22 8.68 -53.79
CA LEU A 11 -10.42 8.92 -52.97
C LEU A 11 -10.56 7.89 -51.85
N THR A 12 -10.35 6.60 -52.13
CA THR A 12 -10.42 5.56 -51.08
C THR A 12 -9.32 5.72 -50.04
N ASP A 13 -8.10 6.10 -50.45
CA ASP A 13 -6.99 6.35 -49.53
C ASP A 13 -7.25 7.58 -48.67
N ALA A 14 -7.76 8.67 -49.25
CA ALA A 14 -8.14 9.87 -48.52
C ALA A 14 -9.25 9.57 -47.48
N LEU A 15 -10.29 8.82 -47.86
CA LEU A 15 -11.37 8.42 -46.96
C LEU A 15 -10.86 7.50 -45.85
N SER A 16 -10.00 6.53 -46.17
CA SER A 16 -9.42 5.64 -45.16
C SER A 16 -8.54 6.41 -44.17
N SER A 17 -7.77 7.41 -44.64
CA SER A 17 -6.97 8.31 -43.81
C SER A 17 -7.84 9.11 -42.83
N ILE A 18 -8.94 9.69 -43.29
CA ILE A 18 -9.88 10.45 -42.46
C ILE A 18 -10.52 9.55 -41.38
N VAL A 19 -10.96 8.34 -41.77
CA VAL A 19 -11.55 7.37 -40.83
C VAL A 19 -10.51 6.92 -39.80
N ASN A 20 -9.26 6.69 -40.21
CA ASN A 20 -8.18 6.33 -39.31
C ASN A 20 -7.84 7.47 -38.34
N ALA A 21 -7.82 8.72 -38.80
CA ALA A 21 -7.64 9.90 -37.95
C ALA A 21 -8.78 10.05 -36.92
N ALA A 22 -10.03 9.86 -37.34
CA ALA A 22 -11.19 9.85 -36.44
C ALA A 22 -11.11 8.72 -35.41
N ARG A 23 -10.66 7.53 -35.80
CA ARG A 23 -10.43 6.41 -34.89
C ARG A 23 -9.35 6.73 -33.87
N ILE A 24 -8.22 7.31 -34.29
CA ILE A 24 -7.12 7.69 -33.38
C ILE A 24 -7.59 8.71 -32.34
N THR A 25 -8.32 9.75 -32.77
CA THR A 25 -8.84 10.78 -31.85
C THR A 25 -9.86 10.19 -30.86
N SER A 26 -10.75 9.32 -31.31
CA SER A 26 -11.70 8.64 -30.43
C SER A 26 -11.01 7.73 -29.40
N ARG A 27 -9.99 6.97 -29.80
CA ARG A 27 -9.18 6.13 -28.91
C ARG A 27 -8.45 6.95 -27.86
N ARG A 28 -7.86 8.08 -28.24
CA ARG A 28 -7.21 9.01 -27.30
C ARG A 28 -8.20 9.59 -26.28
N ARG A 29 -9.40 9.98 -26.71
CA ARG A 29 -10.45 10.45 -25.79
C ARG A 29 -10.86 9.36 -24.80
N ARG A 30 -11.08 8.12 -25.28
CA ARG A 30 -11.39 6.98 -24.42
C ARG A 30 -10.28 6.70 -23.41
N ALA A 31 -9.02 6.69 -23.86
CA ALA A 31 -7.88 6.51 -22.98
C ALA A 31 -7.81 7.60 -21.90
N ALA A 32 -7.99 8.87 -22.27
CA ALA A 32 -8.03 9.98 -21.33
C ALA A 32 -9.15 9.79 -20.28
N THR A 33 -10.35 9.39 -20.72
CA THR A 33 -11.45 9.12 -19.77
C THR A 33 -11.17 7.93 -18.85
N ALA A 34 -10.51 6.88 -19.35
CA ALA A 34 -10.12 5.73 -18.54
C ALA A 34 -9.08 6.13 -17.49
N ILE A 35 -8.06 6.91 -17.87
CA ILE A 35 -7.05 7.46 -16.95
C ILE A 35 -7.71 8.34 -15.88
N SER A 36 -8.59 9.26 -16.26
CA SER A 36 -9.29 10.11 -15.30
C SER A 36 -10.15 9.30 -14.33
N LYS A 37 -10.85 8.26 -14.81
CA LYS A 37 -11.63 7.36 -13.95
C LYS A 37 -10.72 6.56 -13.01
N ALA A 38 -9.59 6.04 -13.49
CA ALA A 38 -8.62 5.32 -12.67
C ALA A 38 -8.08 6.21 -11.54
N ILE A 39 -7.67 7.44 -11.87
CA ILE A 39 -7.18 8.41 -10.87
C ILE A 39 -8.28 8.74 -9.87
N ARG A 40 -9.51 8.97 -10.33
CA ARG A 40 -10.66 9.25 -9.45
C ARG A 40 -10.93 8.10 -8.48
N GLU A 41 -10.85 6.87 -8.96
CA GLU A 41 -11.05 5.66 -8.15
C GLU A 41 -9.93 5.50 -7.11
N LEU A 42 -8.67 5.77 -7.49
CA LEU A 42 -7.52 5.73 -6.58
C LEU A 42 -7.60 6.81 -5.49
N PHE A 43 -8.28 7.94 -5.73
CA PHE A 43 -8.52 8.98 -4.73
C PHE A 43 -9.79 8.75 -3.88
N ALA A 44 -10.59 7.72 -4.18
CA ALA A 44 -11.78 7.42 -3.40
C ALA A 44 -11.43 7.01 -1.96
N GLN A 45 -12.34 7.25 -1.02
CA GLN A 45 -12.15 6.85 0.40
C GLN A 45 -12.00 5.34 0.58
N LYS A 46 -12.60 4.55 -0.31
CA LYS A 46 -12.44 3.10 -0.43
C LYS A 46 -12.08 2.78 -1.88
N PRO A 47 -10.79 2.81 -2.23
CA PRO A 47 -10.38 2.59 -3.61
C PRO A 47 -10.62 1.12 -4.00
N ASP A 48 -11.27 0.88 -5.14
CA ASP A 48 -11.30 -0.44 -5.77
C ASP A 48 -10.10 -0.60 -6.71
N PHE A 49 -9.11 -1.36 -6.24
CA PHE A 49 -7.85 -1.62 -6.94
C PHE A 49 -8.04 -2.34 -8.26
N HIS A 50 -8.99 -3.27 -8.31
CA HIS A 50 -9.20 -4.09 -9.51
C HIS A 50 -9.80 -3.23 -10.62
N VAL A 51 -10.72 -2.33 -10.27
CA VAL A 51 -11.32 -1.38 -11.20
C VAL A 51 -10.26 -0.37 -11.69
N ALA A 52 -9.48 0.20 -10.77
CA ALA A 52 -8.41 1.14 -11.14
C ALA A 52 -7.35 0.49 -12.05
N GLU A 53 -6.94 -0.74 -11.76
CA GLU A 53 -5.99 -1.50 -12.59
C GLU A 53 -6.55 -1.79 -13.98
N ALA A 54 -7.79 -2.26 -14.07
CA ALA A 54 -8.44 -2.54 -15.35
C ALA A 54 -8.47 -1.29 -16.24
N LEU A 55 -8.79 -0.12 -15.66
CA LEU A 55 -8.84 1.15 -16.38
C LEU A 55 -7.45 1.64 -16.84
N VAL A 56 -6.40 1.42 -16.03
CA VAL A 56 -5.02 1.73 -16.44
C VAL A 56 -4.56 0.81 -17.58
N VAL A 57 -4.90 -0.48 -17.52
CA VAL A 57 -4.60 -1.45 -18.58
C VAL A 57 -5.34 -1.09 -19.88
N GLU A 58 -6.62 -0.73 -19.80
CA GLU A 58 -7.40 -0.26 -20.94
C GLU A 58 -6.75 0.98 -21.58
N ALA A 59 -6.35 1.96 -20.76
CA ALA A 59 -5.67 3.15 -21.24
C ALA A 59 -4.33 2.83 -21.93
N ARG A 60 -3.54 1.89 -21.38
CA ARG A 60 -2.30 1.40 -22.00
C ARG A 60 -2.55 0.77 -23.37
N GLN A 61 -3.59 -0.03 -23.51
CA GLN A 61 -3.90 -0.70 -24.79
C GLN A 61 -4.38 0.30 -25.86
N LEU A 62 -5.06 1.37 -25.45
CA LEU A 62 -5.58 2.39 -26.37
C LEU A 62 -4.51 3.40 -26.82
N LEU A 63 -3.47 3.61 -26.03
CA LEU A 63 -2.39 4.56 -26.31
C LEU A 63 -1.19 3.87 -26.95
N THR A 64 -0.76 4.36 -28.10
CA THR A 64 0.47 3.87 -28.76
C THR A 64 1.75 4.39 -28.12
N LYS A 65 1.68 5.51 -27.39
CA LYS A 65 2.78 6.10 -26.64
C LYS A 65 2.33 6.40 -25.21
N PRO A 66 3.17 6.15 -24.20
CA PRO A 66 2.84 6.49 -22.83
C PRO A 66 2.72 8.01 -22.67
N THR A 67 1.64 8.46 -22.04
CA THR A 67 1.41 9.86 -21.68
C THR A 67 1.79 10.10 -20.23
N ALA A 68 2.09 11.35 -19.86
CA ALA A 68 2.43 11.71 -18.48
C ALA A 68 1.32 11.31 -17.49
N ASP A 69 0.05 11.47 -17.88
CA ASP A 69 -1.09 11.11 -17.04
C ASP A 69 -1.20 9.61 -16.78
N LEU A 70 -0.88 8.79 -17.79
CA LEU A 70 -0.84 7.34 -17.68
C LEU A 70 0.27 6.89 -16.72
N LEU A 71 1.47 7.47 -16.85
CA LEU A 71 2.58 7.21 -15.93
C LEU A 71 2.22 7.61 -14.49
N ARG A 72 1.55 8.75 -14.31
CA ARG A 72 1.08 9.21 -13.01
C ARG A 72 0.05 8.25 -12.40
N ALA A 73 -0.91 7.78 -13.19
CA ALA A 73 -1.91 6.81 -12.74
C ALA A 73 -1.26 5.48 -12.30
N GLU A 74 -0.24 5.02 -13.04
CA GLU A 74 0.54 3.83 -12.67
C GLU A 74 1.32 4.01 -11.37
N GLN A 75 2.01 5.14 -11.21
CA GLN A 75 2.74 5.47 -9.99
C GLN A 75 1.78 5.49 -8.78
N MET A 76 0.64 6.15 -8.93
CA MET A 76 -0.39 6.16 -7.88
C MET A 76 -0.86 4.75 -7.55
N LEU A 77 -1.12 3.92 -8.55
CA LEU A 77 -1.55 2.53 -8.33
C LEU A 77 -0.49 1.75 -7.55
N THR A 78 0.80 1.92 -7.87
CA THR A 78 1.89 1.30 -7.10
C THR A 78 1.98 1.82 -5.67
N ASP A 79 1.82 3.13 -5.45
CA ASP A 79 1.91 3.74 -4.12
C ASP A 79 0.77 3.26 -3.21
N VAL A 80 -0.45 3.19 -3.73
CA VAL A 80 -1.60 2.73 -2.93
C VAL A 80 -1.46 1.23 -2.64
N ARG A 81 -0.97 0.41 -3.57
CA ARG A 81 -0.65 -1.01 -3.31
C ARG A 81 0.37 -1.19 -2.19
N LEU A 82 1.46 -0.42 -2.21
CA LEU A 82 2.48 -0.46 -1.16
C LEU A 82 1.91 0.00 0.19
N ALA A 83 1.01 0.99 0.20
CA ALA A 83 0.34 1.44 1.41
C ALA A 83 -0.58 0.35 1.99
N GLU A 84 -1.33 -0.35 1.14
CA GLU A 84 -2.15 -1.50 1.53
C GLU A 84 -1.33 -2.64 2.12
N GLU A 85 -0.23 -3.02 1.45
CA GLU A 85 0.65 -4.08 1.91
C GLU A 85 1.22 -3.75 3.30
N LYS A 86 1.72 -2.52 3.48
CA LYS A 86 2.18 -2.02 4.80
C LYS A 86 1.05 -2.06 5.84
N ARG A 87 -0.18 -1.73 5.47
CA ARG A 87 -1.35 -1.80 6.36
C ARG A 87 -1.64 -3.25 6.78
N GLN A 88 -1.52 -4.20 5.86
CA GLN A 88 -1.70 -5.63 6.15
C GLN A 88 -0.58 -6.16 7.07
N GLN A 89 0.68 -5.84 6.78
CA GLN A 89 1.82 -6.23 7.62
C GLN A 89 1.70 -5.69 9.07
N ARG A 90 1.23 -4.44 9.23
CA ARG A 90 0.96 -3.85 10.56
C ARG A 90 -0.13 -4.59 11.34
N LYS A 91 -1.20 -5.04 10.67
CA LYS A 91 -2.24 -5.86 11.31
C LYS A 91 -1.69 -7.20 11.82
N VAL A 92 -0.81 -7.83 11.04
CA VAL A 92 -0.17 -9.11 11.41
C VAL A 92 0.79 -8.91 12.60
N SER A 93 1.60 -7.84 12.59
CA SER A 93 2.56 -7.56 13.67
C SER A 93 1.88 -7.19 14.99
N GLN A 94 0.77 -6.43 14.96
CA GLN A 94 -0.05 -6.13 16.14
C GLN A 94 -0.66 -7.39 16.77
N LYS A 95 -1.14 -8.34 15.98
CA LYS A 95 -1.65 -9.63 16.50
C LYS A 95 -0.56 -10.43 17.23
N LYS A 96 0.68 -10.43 16.71
CA LYS A 96 1.81 -11.13 17.34
C LYS A 96 2.28 -10.46 18.64
N SER A 97 2.29 -9.12 18.72
CA SER A 97 2.71 -8.40 19.93
C SER A 97 1.67 -8.50 21.06
N ALA A 98 0.37 -8.51 20.75
CA ALA A 98 -0.70 -8.72 21.72
C ALA A 98 -0.58 -10.10 22.40
N ARG A 99 -0.32 -11.17 21.64
CA ARG A 99 -0.08 -12.52 22.19
C ARG A 99 1.17 -12.58 23.10
N LYS A 100 2.23 -11.84 22.76
CA LYS A 100 3.49 -11.82 23.54
C LYS A 100 3.35 -11.09 24.88
N LYS A 101 2.46 -10.08 24.98
CA LYS A 101 2.17 -9.38 26.25
C LYS A 101 1.37 -10.23 27.24
N VAL A 102 0.42 -11.05 26.78
CA VAL A 102 -0.37 -11.93 27.67
C VAL A 102 0.53 -12.99 28.33
N ARG A 103 1.47 -13.57 27.57
CA ARG A 103 2.35 -14.65 28.07
C ARG A 103 3.38 -14.21 29.11
N LYS A 104 3.64 -12.90 29.28
CA LYS A 104 4.57 -12.37 30.29
C LYS A 104 3.92 -12.12 31.66
N LYS A 105 2.59 -12.25 31.80
CA LYS A 105 1.89 -12.00 33.08
C LYS A 105 1.66 -13.25 33.95
N THR A 106 1.95 -14.46 33.46
CA THR A 106 1.61 -15.71 34.17
C THR A 106 2.77 -16.42 34.88
N THR A 107 3.91 -15.76 35.09
CA THR A 107 5.00 -16.26 35.95
C THR A 107 5.13 -15.46 37.25
N ARG A 108 4.01 -15.12 37.91
CA ARG A 108 4.05 -14.85 39.35
C ARG A 108 3.98 -16.21 40.06
N LYS A 109 5.10 -16.60 40.68
CA LYS A 109 5.27 -17.81 41.49
C LYS A 109 4.01 -18.08 42.31
N ALA A 110 3.47 -19.30 42.21
CA ALA A 110 2.49 -19.80 43.16
C ALA A 110 3.11 -19.72 44.56
N SER A 111 2.65 -18.75 45.36
CA SER A 111 2.97 -18.68 46.79
C SER A 111 2.32 -19.90 47.44
N ARG A 112 3.15 -20.84 47.87
CA ARG A 112 2.74 -21.98 48.71
C ARG A 112 1.94 -21.45 49.92
N PRO A 113 0.74 -21.97 50.20
CA PRO A 113 0.03 -21.60 51.41
C PRO A 113 0.51 -22.47 52.58
N GLY A 114 0.89 -21.80 53.67
CA GLY A 114 0.76 -22.33 55.03
C GLY A 114 1.91 -23.15 55.59
N GLY A 115 2.42 -22.72 56.75
CA GLY A 115 3.09 -23.64 57.68
C GLY A 115 4.09 -23.00 58.64
N ALA A 116 3.63 -22.80 59.88
CA ALA A 116 4.40 -22.62 61.11
C ALA A 116 5.05 -21.25 61.41
N LYS A 117 4.34 -20.51 62.29
CA LYS A 117 4.93 -19.55 63.24
C LYS A 117 6.05 -20.23 64.03
N LYS A 118 7.26 -19.65 64.05
CA LYS A 118 8.25 -19.90 65.12
C LYS A 118 8.88 -18.58 65.57
N SER A 119 8.50 -18.20 66.80
CA SER A 119 9.14 -17.41 67.86
C SER A 119 10.25 -16.39 67.54
N PRO A 120 10.24 -15.19 68.18
CA PRO A 120 11.33 -14.23 68.11
C PRO A 120 12.44 -14.67 69.08
N SER A 121 13.61 -15.05 68.56
CA SER A 121 14.80 -15.23 69.40
C SER A 121 15.82 -14.13 69.13
N ALA A 122 16.20 -13.51 70.24
CA ALA A 122 17.07 -12.36 70.41
C ALA A 122 18.43 -12.37 69.69
N SER A 123 18.86 -11.14 69.39
CA SER A 123 20.21 -10.60 69.61
C SER A 123 21.41 -11.23 68.90
N LYS A 124 22.08 -10.44 68.06
CA LYS A 124 23.50 -10.11 68.29
C LYS A 124 23.96 -8.88 67.51
N LYS A 125 24.62 -7.99 68.26
CA LYS A 125 25.37 -6.79 67.87
C LYS A 125 26.32 -7.00 66.68
N THR A 126 26.61 -5.89 65.99
CA THR A 126 27.91 -5.35 65.50
C THR A 126 27.79 -4.83 64.06
N ARG A 127 28.44 -3.77 63.58
CA ARG A 127 29.19 -2.63 64.12
C ARG A 127 29.38 -1.69 62.91
N LYS A 128 29.36 -0.37 63.13
CA LYS A 128 29.65 0.68 62.13
C LYS A 128 30.87 0.35 61.25
N LYS A 129 30.80 0.63 59.94
CA LYS A 129 31.94 1.14 59.17
C LYS A 129 31.48 2.19 58.15
N SER A 130 31.99 3.39 58.39
CA SER A 130 31.94 4.59 57.58
C SER A 130 32.66 4.43 56.25
N SER A 131 32.13 5.04 55.19
CA SER A 131 32.93 5.60 54.10
C SER A 131 32.15 6.75 53.48
N VAL A 132 32.46 7.94 53.96
CA VAL A 132 32.17 9.20 53.28
C VAL A 132 33.12 9.29 52.09
N ARG A 133 32.60 9.46 50.88
CA ARG A 133 33.37 10.08 49.79
C ARG A 133 32.47 11.00 48.96
N THR A 134 32.39 12.22 49.50
CA THR A 134 32.38 13.51 48.80
C THR A 134 31.91 13.56 47.34
N LYS A 135 30.80 14.24 47.13
CA LYS A 135 30.51 14.98 45.89
C LYS A 135 31.46 16.18 45.78
N ARG A 136 32.18 16.30 44.67
CA ARG A 136 32.45 17.54 43.94
C ARG A 136 33.03 17.16 42.58
#